data_AF-A0A855KJ29-F1
#
_entry.id   AF-A0A855KJ29-F1
#
_cell.length_a   1.000
_cell.length_b   1.000
_cell.length_c   1.000
_cell.angle_alpha   90.00
_cell.angle_beta   90.00
_cell.angle_gamma   90.00
#
_symmetry.space_group_name_H-M   'P 1'
#
loop_
_entity.id
_entity.type
_entity.pdbx_description
1 polymer ?
#
loop_
_entity_poly.entity_id
_entity_poly.type
_entity_poly.pdbx_seq_one_letter_code
_entity_poly.pdbx_strand_id
1 'polypeptide(L)'
;MSKNKTPQSTEPTVIDDAHMEQFTNDQLAYKAWIGADLAQEILFDGEACEGSLHDAKFEVAHACVALRVLLRRLTGMDADALRIAVMQVRLEELVLEPDVEQLPAWETMQ
;
A
#
# COMPACT_ATOMS: atom_id res chain seq x y z
N MET A 1 32.83 -9.59 -31.39
CA MET A 1 31.97 -8.85 -30.44
C MET A 1 30.51 -9.10 -30.83
N SER A 2 29.91 -10.19 -30.36
CA SER A 2 28.53 -10.53 -30.69
C SER A 2 27.57 -9.85 -29.71
N LYS A 3 26.70 -9.00 -30.24
CA LYS A 3 25.58 -8.41 -29.52
C LYS A 3 24.54 -9.52 -29.29
N ASN A 4 24.52 -10.11 -28.10
CA ASN A 4 23.41 -10.97 -27.70
C ASN A 4 22.20 -10.09 -27.40
N LYS A 5 21.34 -9.93 -28.42
CA LYS A 5 20.04 -9.28 -28.30
C LYS A 5 19.09 -10.32 -27.68
N THR A 6 18.89 -10.26 -26.38
CA THR A 6 17.93 -11.12 -25.66
C THR A 6 16.54 -10.90 -26.28
N PRO A 7 15.81 -11.95 -26.68
CA PRO A 7 14.48 -11.79 -27.25
C PRO A 7 13.55 -11.20 -26.19
N GLN A 8 12.97 -10.05 -26.49
CA GLN A 8 11.90 -9.43 -25.70
C GLN A 8 10.70 -10.39 -25.77
N SER A 9 10.36 -11.03 -24.64
CA SER A 9 9.19 -11.91 -24.56
C SER A 9 7.94 -11.09 -24.87
N THR A 10 7.13 -11.56 -25.83
CA THR A 10 5.85 -10.98 -26.23
C THR A 10 4.66 -11.56 -25.45
N GLU A 11 4.93 -12.37 -24.42
CA GLU A 11 3.86 -12.92 -23.59
C GLU A 11 3.28 -11.85 -22.66
N PRO A 12 1.93 -11.81 -22.49
CA PRO A 12 1.30 -10.92 -21.53
C PRO A 12 1.90 -11.15 -20.14
N THR A 13 2.53 -10.12 -19.58
CA THR A 13 3.07 -10.21 -18.23
C THR A 13 1.94 -10.03 -17.24
N VAL A 14 1.65 -11.07 -16.47
CA VAL A 14 0.71 -10.98 -15.35
C VAL A 14 1.39 -10.20 -14.22
N ILE A 15 0.78 -9.09 -13.82
CA ILE A 15 1.24 -8.29 -12.69
C ILE A 15 0.64 -8.89 -11.43
N ASP A 16 1.44 -9.70 -10.74
CA ASP A 16 1.10 -10.31 -9.46
C ASP A 16 2.25 -10.19 -8.45
N ASP A 17 2.03 -10.71 -7.24
CA ASP A 17 3.05 -10.72 -6.18
C ASP A 17 4.35 -11.39 -6.66
N ALA A 18 4.26 -12.51 -7.40
CA ALA A 18 5.42 -13.26 -7.85
C ALA A 18 6.26 -12.46 -8.86
N HIS A 19 5.61 -11.72 -9.77
CA HIS A 19 6.27 -10.78 -10.64
C HIS A 19 6.99 -9.69 -9.85
N MET A 20 6.38 -9.17 -8.78
CA MET A 20 6.97 -8.09 -7.98
C MET A 20 8.13 -8.55 -7.09
N GLU A 21 8.17 -9.82 -6.70
CA GLU A 21 9.24 -10.37 -5.86
C GLU A 21 10.64 -10.29 -6.51
N GLN A 22 10.73 -10.11 -7.83
CA GLN A 22 12.03 -9.95 -8.51
C GLN A 22 12.70 -8.59 -8.23
N PHE A 23 11.94 -7.59 -7.76
CA PHE A 23 12.45 -6.24 -7.52
C PHE A 23 13.01 -6.09 -6.11
N THR A 24 14.01 -5.22 -5.96
CA THR A 24 14.54 -4.80 -4.64
C THR A 24 13.57 -3.89 -3.91
N ASN A 25 13.75 -3.69 -2.60
CA ASN A 25 12.86 -2.85 -1.80
C ASN A 25 12.80 -1.40 -2.31
N ASP A 26 13.94 -0.82 -2.71
CA ASP A 26 13.99 0.54 -3.27
C ASP A 26 13.26 0.62 -4.61
N GLN A 27 13.38 -0.41 -5.45
CA GLN A 27 12.66 -0.49 -6.72
C GLN A 27 11.15 -0.64 -6.51
N LEU A 28 10.72 -1.42 -5.52
CA LEU A 28 9.31 -1.55 -5.16
C LEU A 28 8.76 -0.23 -4.62
N ALA A 29 9.49 0.44 -3.74
CA ALA A 29 9.11 1.75 -3.19
C ALA A 29 9.00 2.80 -4.30
N TYR A 30 9.98 2.85 -5.20
CA TYR A 30 9.97 3.77 -6.34
C TYR A 30 8.83 3.48 -7.31
N LYS A 31 8.59 2.21 -7.66
CA LYS A 31 7.46 1.78 -8.52
C LYS A 31 6.11 2.14 -7.91
N ALA A 32 5.95 1.92 -6.60
CA ALA A 32 4.76 2.30 -5.87
C ALA A 32 4.53 3.81 -5.89
N TRP A 33 5.58 4.58 -5.61
CA TRP A 33 5.51 6.04 -5.59
C TRP A 33 5.17 6.61 -6.96
N ILE A 34 5.90 6.24 -8.01
CA ILE A 34 5.68 6.80 -9.35
C ILE A 34 4.31 6.43 -9.92
N GLY A 35 3.83 5.21 -9.66
CA GLY A 35 2.49 4.79 -10.11
C GLY A 35 1.38 5.55 -9.37
N ALA A 36 1.55 5.81 -8.07
CA ALA A 36 0.61 6.63 -7.31
C ALA A 36 0.65 8.11 -7.75
N ASP A 37 1.83 8.66 -8.02
CA ASP A 37 2.04 10.03 -8.48
C ASP A 37 1.35 10.27 -9.83
N LEU A 38 1.62 9.42 -10.82
CA LEU A 38 1.00 9.49 -12.15
C LEU A 38 -0.52 9.31 -12.08
N ALA A 39 -1.00 8.34 -11.29
CA ALA A 39 -2.43 8.15 -11.11
C ALA A 39 -3.09 9.37 -10.46
N GLN A 40 -2.42 10.02 -9.51
CA GLN A 40 -2.90 11.25 -8.89
C GLN A 40 -3.00 12.38 -9.92
N GLU A 41 -1.96 12.60 -10.73
CA GLU A 41 -2.01 13.62 -11.79
C GLU A 41 -3.22 13.43 -12.71
N ILE A 42 -3.49 12.19 -13.12
CA ILE A 42 -4.62 11.88 -14.01
C ILE A 42 -5.98 12.00 -13.30
N LEU A 43 -6.10 11.47 -12.08
CA LEU A 43 -7.38 11.45 -11.36
C LEU A 43 -7.84 12.84 -10.92
N PHE A 44 -6.91 13.77 -10.72
CA PHE A 44 -7.20 15.14 -10.32
C PHE A 44 -7.16 16.14 -11.50
N ASP A 45 -6.90 15.67 -12.71
CA ASP A 45 -7.04 16.47 -13.92
C ASP A 45 -8.52 16.54 -14.35
N GLY A 46 -9.06 17.77 -14.40
CA GLY A 46 -10.44 18.04 -14.81
C GLY A 46 -10.70 17.78 -16.31
N GLU A 47 -9.65 17.62 -17.10
CA GLU A 47 -9.71 17.34 -18.54
C GLU A 47 -9.36 15.88 -18.88
N ALA A 48 -9.20 15.00 -17.88
CA ALA A 48 -8.87 13.61 -18.08
C ALA A 48 -9.93 12.88 -18.93
N CYS A 49 -9.46 12.13 -19.93
CA CYS A 49 -10.31 11.32 -20.80
C CYS A 49 -10.44 9.88 -20.27
N GLU A 50 -11.39 9.11 -20.81
CA GLU A 50 -11.61 7.72 -20.38
C GLU A 50 -10.34 6.84 -20.54
N GLY A 51 -9.54 7.11 -21.58
CA GLY A 51 -8.27 6.41 -21.81
C GLY A 51 -7.26 6.67 -20.69
N SER A 52 -7.04 7.93 -20.32
CA SER A 52 -6.13 8.26 -19.22
C SER A 52 -6.63 7.69 -17.88
N LEU A 53 -7.95 7.71 -17.63
CA LEU A 53 -8.54 7.08 -16.45
C LEU A 53 -8.31 5.56 -16.41
N HIS A 54 -8.26 4.88 -17.57
CA HIS A 54 -7.91 3.47 -17.64
C HIS A 54 -6.44 3.24 -17.26
N ASP A 55 -5.54 4.07 -17.80
CA ASP A 55 -4.12 4.01 -17.48
C ASP A 55 -3.87 4.27 -15.98
N ALA A 56 -4.55 5.26 -15.40
CA ALA A 56 -4.48 5.54 -13.96
C ALA A 56 -4.91 4.33 -13.11
N LYS A 57 -5.98 3.62 -13.50
CA LYS A 57 -6.40 2.39 -12.79
C LYS A 57 -5.33 1.31 -12.85
N PHE A 58 -4.68 1.16 -14.01
CA PHE A 58 -3.62 0.20 -14.19
C PHE A 58 -2.39 0.53 -13.32
N GLU A 59 -1.98 1.79 -13.30
CA GLU A 59 -0.87 2.26 -12.47
C GLU A 59 -1.16 2.12 -10.97
N VAL A 60 -2.38 2.42 -10.53
CA VAL A 60 -2.81 2.18 -9.13
C VAL A 60 -2.74 0.70 -8.79
N ALA A 61 -3.21 -0.18 -9.68
CA ALA A 61 -3.15 -1.62 -9.43
C ALA A 61 -1.70 -2.10 -9.31
N HIS A 62 -0.82 -1.67 -10.21
CA HIS A 62 0.59 -2.02 -10.21
C HIS A 62 1.32 -1.49 -8.96
N ALA A 63 1.06 -0.24 -8.57
CA ALA A 63 1.58 0.36 -7.35
C ALA A 63 1.10 -0.39 -6.09
N CYS A 64 -0.18 -0.78 -6.05
CA CYS A 64 -0.74 -1.57 -4.94
C CYS A 64 -0.04 -2.93 -4.76
N VAL A 65 0.23 -3.65 -5.85
CA VAL A 65 0.92 -4.95 -5.77
C VAL A 65 2.37 -4.77 -5.32
N ALA A 66 3.07 -3.74 -5.83
CA ALA A 66 4.42 -3.42 -5.38
C ALA A 66 4.46 -3.08 -3.87
N LEU A 67 3.50 -2.29 -3.38
CA LEU A 67 3.35 -1.98 -1.95
C LEU A 67 3.05 -3.22 -1.10
N ARG A 68 2.19 -4.13 -1.56
CA ARG A 68 1.90 -5.37 -0.82
C ARG A 68 3.15 -6.20 -0.59
N VAL A 69 3.95 -6.41 -1.63
CA VAL A 69 5.22 -7.16 -1.51
C VAL A 69 6.19 -6.44 -0.58
N LEU A 70 6.31 -5.10 -0.71
CA LEU A 70 7.18 -4.32 0.15
C LEU A 70 6.75 -4.37 1.62
N LEU A 71 5.45 -4.19 1.91
CA LEU A 71 4.90 -4.27 3.27
C LEU A 71 5.14 -5.65 3.88
N ARG A 72 4.92 -6.73 3.13
CA ARG A 72 5.19 -8.09 3.58
C ARG A 72 6.66 -8.28 3.92
N ARG A 73 7.58 -7.76 3.11
CA ARG A 73 9.02 -7.84 3.38
C ARG A 73 9.44 -7.05 4.62
N LEU A 74 8.86 -5.87 4.84
CA LEU A 74 9.24 -5.00 5.95
C LEU A 74 8.64 -5.45 7.29
N THR A 75 7.44 -6.01 7.28
CA THR A 75 6.67 -6.31 8.49
C THR A 75 6.54 -7.80 8.78
N GLY A 76 6.79 -8.65 7.78
CA GLY A 76 6.49 -10.08 7.84
C GLY A 76 4.99 -10.40 7.73
N MET A 77 4.12 -9.40 7.55
CA MET A 77 2.67 -9.56 7.50
C MET A 77 2.12 -9.24 6.11
N ASP A 78 1.09 -9.98 5.70
CA ASP A 78 0.31 -9.58 4.53
C ASP A 78 -0.39 -8.24 4.79
N ALA A 79 -0.57 -7.44 3.74
CA ALA A 79 -1.07 -6.06 3.87
C ALA A 79 -2.47 -5.98 4.52
N ASP A 80 -3.34 -6.96 4.28
CA ASP A 80 -4.67 -7.02 4.91
C ASP A 80 -4.58 -7.33 6.41
N ALA A 81 -3.71 -8.26 6.79
CA ALA A 81 -3.46 -8.58 8.19
C ALA A 81 -2.83 -7.38 8.91
N LEU A 82 -1.89 -6.68 8.25
CA LEU A 82 -1.30 -5.45 8.77
C LEU A 82 -2.34 -4.35 8.94
N ARG A 83 -3.25 -4.17 7.97
CA ARG A 83 -4.34 -3.20 8.07
C ARG A 83 -5.22 -3.46 9.28
N ILE A 84 -5.60 -4.72 9.51
CA ILE A 84 -6.42 -5.10 10.68
C ILE A 84 -5.66 -4.79 11.97
N ALA A 85 -4.40 -5.19 12.07
CA ALA A 85 -3.58 -4.96 13.26
C ALA A 85 -3.42 -3.46 13.57
N VAL A 86 -3.15 -2.62 12.55
CA VAL A 86 -3.06 -1.16 12.69
C VAL A 86 -4.39 -0.57 13.17
N MET A 87 -5.50 -0.99 12.57
CA MET A 87 -6.84 -0.51 12.96
C MET A 87 -7.20 -0.94 14.39
N GLN A 88 -6.80 -2.14 14.79
CA GLN A 88 -7.03 -2.64 16.15
C GLN A 88 -6.26 -1.83 17.18
N VAL A 89 -4.98 -1.54 16.95
CA VAL A 89 -4.19 -0.67 17.83
C VAL A 89 -4.82 0.71 17.95
N ARG A 90 -5.28 1.29 16.84
CA ARG A 90 -5.98 2.59 16.85
C ARG A 90 -7.30 2.56 17.62
N LEU A 91 -8.05 1.46 17.53
CA LEU A 91 -9.28 1.29 18.29
C LEU A 91 -8.99 1.16 19.80
N GLU A 92 -7.96 0.40 20.17
CA GLU A 92 -7.53 0.24 21.56
C GLU A 92 -7.11 1.58 22.16
N GLU A 93 -6.36 2.41 21.43
CA GLU A 93 -6.03 3.78 21.85
C GLU A 93 -7.30 4.62 22.15
N LEU A 94 -8.32 4.56 21.30
CA LEU A 94 -9.56 5.33 21.45
C LEU A 94 -10.50 4.82 22.56
N VAL A 95 -10.51 3.51 22.81
CA VAL A 95 -11.40 2.88 23.79
C VAL A 95 -10.78 2.85 25.20
N LEU A 96 -9.45 2.85 25.28
CA LEU A 96 -8.71 2.84 26.55
C LEU A 96 -8.30 4.24 27.03
N GLU A 97 -8.61 5.32 26.30
CA GLU A 97 -8.58 6.67 26.86
C GLU A 97 -9.57 6.71 28.04
N PRO A 98 -9.09 6.94 29.28
CA PRO A 98 -9.96 6.88 30.44
C PRO A 98 -10.81 8.15 30.50
N ASP A 99 -12.04 8.07 30.00
CA ASP A 99 -13.06 9.11 30.21
C ASP A 99 -13.71 8.95 31.60
N VAL A 100 -12.87 8.71 32.62
CA VAL A 100 -13.31 8.56 34.00
C VAL A 100 -12.51 9.51 34.85
N GLU A 101 -13.11 10.67 35.14
CA GLU A 101 -12.84 11.37 36.39
C GLU A 101 -12.96 10.34 37.51
N GLN A 102 -11.81 9.84 37.99
CA GLN A 102 -11.77 9.02 39.17
C GLN A 102 -12.20 9.90 40.35
N LEU A 103 -13.50 9.85 40.67
CA LEU A 103 -14.02 10.46 41.89
C LEU A 103 -13.19 9.89 43.06
N PRO A 104 -12.57 10.76 43.88
CA PRO A 104 -11.62 10.30 44.87
C PRO A 104 -12.32 9.43 45.91
N ALA A 105 -11.70 8.30 46.24
CA ALA A 105 -12.23 7.18 47.02
C ALA A 105 -12.48 7.46 48.52
N TRP A 106 -12.95 8.65 48.89
CA TRP A 106 -13.22 9.02 50.28
C TRP A 106 -14.71 8.92 50.69
N GLU A 107 -15.63 8.64 49.76
CA GLU A 107 -17.06 8.53 50.08
C GLU A 107 -17.50 7.15 50.61
N THR A 108 -16.61 6.15 50.67
CA THR A 108 -16.94 4.81 51.22
C THR A 108 -16.66 4.64 52.72
N MET A 109 -16.61 5.71 53.50
CA MET A 109 -16.61 5.62 54.97
C MET A 109 -17.81 6.37 55.56
N GLN A 110 -18.96 5.70 55.62
CA GLN A 110 -19.99 5.92 56.64
C GLN A 110 -20.54 4.58 57.12
#